data_AF-G4KNI4-F1
#
_entry.id   AF-G4KNI4-F1
#
_cell.length_a   1.000
_cell.length_b   1.000
_cell.length_c   1.000
_cell.angle_alpha   90.00
_cell.angle_beta   90.00
_cell.angle_gamma   90.00
#
_symmetry.space_group_name_H-M   'P 1'
#
loop_
_entity.id
_entity.type
_entity.pdbx_description
1 polymer ?
#
loop_
_entity_poly.entity_id
_entity_poly.type
_entity_poly.pdbx_seq_one_letter_code
_entity_poly.pdbx_strand_id
1 'polypeptide(L)' 'MTKDSFHFTHSELIKITMPREGQVKYKDDKLEGLVLIASYGGSKTFYYGKKINARYKLK' A
#
# COMPACT_ATOMS: atom_id res chain seq x y z
N MET A 1 3.84 -7.20 14.48
CA MET A 1 4.28 -7.50 13.11
C MET A 1 3.06 -7.42 12.20
N THR A 2 2.80 -6.23 11.63
CA THR A 2 1.77 -6.09 10.59
C THR A 2 2.19 -6.92 9.39
N LYS A 3 1.31 -7.79 8.90
CA LYS A 3 1.49 -8.39 7.58
C LYS A 3 1.36 -7.26 6.57
N ASP A 4 2.47 -6.89 5.93
CA ASP A 4 2.49 -5.86 4.88
C ASP A 4 1.82 -6.33 3.57
N SER A 5 1.06 -7.43 3.62
CA SER A 5 0.32 -8.05 2.51
C SER A 5 -1.00 -8.62 3.00
N PHE A 6 -2.12 -8.21 2.41
CA PHE A 6 -3.48 -8.69 2.70
C PHE A 6 -4.43 -8.33 1.55
N HIS A 7 -5.61 -8.97 1.49
CA HIS A 7 -6.63 -8.62 0.50
C HIS A 7 -7.27 -7.26 0.80
N PHE A 8 -7.16 -6.31 -0.12
CA PHE A 8 -7.71 -4.97 0.00
C PHE A 8 -9.23 -5.01 -0.13
N THR A 9 -9.88 -5.06 1.01
CA THR A 9 -11.32 -4.85 1.17
C THR A 9 -11.56 -3.54 1.92
N HIS A 10 -12.76 -2.99 1.82
CA HIS A 10 -13.12 -1.79 2.58
C HIS A 10 -12.88 -1.96 4.09
N SER A 11 -13.27 -3.11 4.65
CA SER A 11 -13.14 -3.40 6.08
C SER A 11 -11.69 -3.52 6.54
N GLU A 12 -10.77 -4.00 5.70
CA GLU A 12 -9.34 -4.00 6.02
C GLU A 12 -8.70 -2.62 5.86
N LEU A 13 -9.08 -1.87 4.82
CA LEU A 13 -8.51 -0.55 4.54
C LEU A 13 -8.77 0.48 5.66
N ILE A 14 -9.94 0.44 6.30
CA ILE A 14 -10.28 1.34 7.42
C ILE A 14 -9.48 1.06 8.68
N LYS A 15 -8.93 -0.16 8.85
CA LYS A 15 -8.12 -0.54 10.01
C LYS A 15 -6.69 0.02 9.94
N ILE A 16 -6.27 0.48 8.76
CA ILE A 16 -4.92 1.01 8.54
C ILE A 16 -4.79 2.36 9.24
N THR A 17 -3.98 2.38 10.30
CA THR A 17 -3.56 3.60 10.98
C THR A 17 -2.52 4.36 10.15
N MET A 18 -2.48 5.68 10.28
CA MET A 18 -1.41 6.48 9.68
C MET A 18 -0.10 6.20 10.42
N PRO A 19 1.03 6.09 9.70
CA PRO A 19 2.32 5.93 10.34
C PRO A 19 2.68 7.20 11.11
N ARG A 20 3.48 7.07 12.17
CA ARG A 20 3.95 8.21 12.98
C ARG A 20 5.08 9.00 12.32
N GLU A 21 5.74 8.41 11.33
CA GLU A 21 6.80 9.01 10.53
C GLU A 21 6.87 8.36 9.15
N GLY A 22 7.38 9.08 8.15
CA GLY A 22 7.66 8.54 6.81
C GLY A 22 6.43 7.97 6.09
N GLN A 23 6.60 6.76 5.53
CA GLN A 23 5.58 6.06 4.74
C GLN A 23 5.61 4.56 5.03
N VAL A 24 4.43 3.94 5.06
CA VAL A 24 4.27 2.47 5.12
C VAL A 24 3.62 1.98 3.85
N LYS A 25 4.03 0.80 3.37
CA LYS A 25 3.57 0.20 2.13
C LYS A 25 2.86 -1.12 2.44
N TYR A 26 1.69 -1.29 1.84
CA TYR A 26 0.90 -2.51 1.89
C TYR A 26 0.72 -3.06 0.49
N LYS A 27 0.69 -4.39 0.34
CA LYS A 27 0.46 -5.07 -0.93
C LYS A 27 -0.85 -5.82 -0.91
N ASP A 28 -1.53 -5.85 -2.05
CA ASP A 28 -2.68 -6.74 -2.22
C ASP A 28 -2.20 -8.18 -2.49
N ASP A 29 -2.85 -9.16 -1.88
CA ASP A 29 -2.53 -10.59 -2.06
C ASP A 29 -3.39 -11.30 -3.12
N LYS A 30 -4.41 -10.63 -3.68
CA LYS A 30 -5.26 -11.14 -4.77
C LYS A 30 -4.93 -10.54 -6.13
N LEU A 31 -4.51 -9.28 -6.17
CA LEU A 31 -4.18 -8.53 -7.36
C LEU A 31 -2.69 -8.13 -7.34
N GLU A 32 -1.89 -8.94 -8.03
CA GLU A 32 -0.46 -8.70 -8.13
C GLU A 32 -0.15 -7.30 -8.70
N GLY A 33 0.74 -6.57 -8.03
CA GLY A 33 1.15 -5.22 -8.44
C GLY A 33 0.28 -4.09 -7.90
N LEU A 34 -0.82 -4.38 -7.20
CA LEU A 34 -1.56 -3.38 -6.44
C LEU A 34 -0.87 -3.11 -5.09
N VAL A 35 -0.56 -1.85 -4.84
CA VAL A 35 0.13 -1.37 -3.64
C VAL A 35 -0.61 -0.16 -3.08
N LEU A 36 -0.72 -0.11 -1.75
CA LEU A 36 -1.17 1.07 -1.02
C LEU A 36 0.02 1.68 -0.28
N ILE A 37 0.21 2.99 -0.41
CA ILE A 37 1.16 3.77 0.39
C ILE A 37 0.38 4.67 1.34
N ALA A 38 0.59 4.49 2.64
CA ALA A 38 0.08 5.39 3.67
C ALA A 38 1.22 6.31 4.15
N SER A 39 1.01 7.61 4.12
CA SER A 39 2.01 8.61 4.53
C SER A 39 1.63 9.26 5.86
N TYR A 40 2.65 9.63 6.65
CA TYR A 40 2.47 10.43 7.86
C TYR A 40 1.64 11.70 7.62
N GLY A 41 1.73 12.31 6.43
CA GLY A 41 0.93 13.48 6.06
C GLY A 41 -0.58 13.24 5.90
N GLY A 42 -1.08 12.04 6.21
CA GLY A 42 -2.50 11.69 6.19
C GLY A 42 -3.00 11.14 4.86
N SER A 43 -2.13 11.00 3.86
CA SER A 43 -2.53 10.47 2.55
C SER A 43 -2.49 8.94 2.52
N LYS A 44 -3.47 8.38 1.78
CA LYS A 44 -3.52 6.97 1.36
C LYS A 44 -3.58 6.95 -0.16
N THR A 45 -2.56 6.41 -0.81
CA THR A 45 -2.45 6.41 -2.28
C THR A 45 -2.27 5.01 -2.83
N PHE A 46 -3.17 4.61 -3.73
CA PHE A 46 -3.03 3.36 -4.47
C PHE A 46 -2.14 3.55 -5.70
N TYR A 47 -1.30 2.55 -5.93
CA TYR A 47 -0.49 2.40 -7.12
C TYR A 47 -0.78 1.01 -7.70
N TYR A 48 -0.99 0.95 -9.01
CA TYR A 48 -1.06 -0.31 -9.73
C TYR A 48 0.07 -0.35 -10.74
N GLY A 49 1.01 -1.28 -10.55
CA GLY A 49 2.16 -1.38 -11.43
C GLY A 49 3.25 -2.30 -10.93
N LYS A 50 4.20 -2.58 -11.82
CA LYS A 50 5.38 -3.38 -11.49
C LYS A 50 6.50 -2.44 -11.05
N LYS A 51 7.18 -2.80 -9.95
CA LYS A 51 8.42 -2.11 -9.56
C LYS A 51 9.51 -2.50 -10.55
N ILE A 52 10.03 -1.56 -11.32
CA ILE A 52 11.17 -1.74 -12.22
C ILE A 52 12.26 -0.76 -11.79
N ASN A 53 13.45 -1.26 -11.46
CA ASN A 53 14.59 -0.44 -11.00
C ASN A 53 14.21 0.51 -9.84
N ALA A 54 13.57 -0.05 -8.81
CA ALA A 54 13.07 0.66 -7.63
C ALA A 54 11.97 1.73 -7.87
N ARG A 55 11.51 1.94 -9.11
CA ARG A 55 10.40 2.86 -9.46
C ARG A 55 9.15 2.06 -9.83
N TYR A 56 7.96 2.56 -9.48
CA TYR A 56 6.72 1.98 -9.98
C TYR A 56 6.52 2.43 -11.42
N LYS A 57 6.46 1.49 -12.37
CA LYS A 57 5.94 1.79 -13.70
C LYS A 57 4.45 1.50 -13.70
N LEU A 58 3.65 2.52 -14.04
CA LEU A 58 2.25 2.33 -14.40
C LEU A 58 2.21 1.35 -15.58
N LYS A 59 1.29 0.37 -15.48
CA LYS A 59 1.08 -0.60 -16.54
C LYS A 59 0.20 0.00 -17.63
#